data_AF-C6TJC7-F1
#
_entry.id   AF-C6TJC7-F1
#
_cell.length_a   1.000
_cell.length_b   1.000
_cell.length_c   1.000
_cell.angle_alpha   90.00
_cell.angle_beta   90.00
_cell.angle_gamma   90.00
#
_symmetry.space_group_name_H-M   'P 1'
#
loop_
_entity.id
_entity.type
_entity.pdbx_description
1 polymer ?
#
loop_
_entity_poly.entity_id
_entity_poly.type
_entity_poly.pdbx_seq_one_letter_code
_entity_poly.pdbx_strand_id
1 'polypeptide(L)'
;MMDSEMVEAEASSSQPQPQASSSGQNGVVRDLLTLARQLITQGKPSQALQAVVVAMKTKGGDEAVFHSLHRAREVYRSRLQENAAVDQLASLFAECAIAEAEPVVIEPPANNITTPSISPEPDAHGTSILAESGRCK
;
A
#
# COMPACT_ATOMS: atom_id res chain seq x y z
N MET A 1 -69.26 -48.91 -13.44
CA MET A 1 -69.13 -48.59 -12.00
C MET A 1 -67.70 -48.93 -11.62
N MET A 2 -66.87 -47.93 -11.34
CA MET A 2 -65.56 -48.14 -10.69
C MET A 2 -65.72 -47.65 -9.26
N ASP A 3 -65.58 -48.57 -8.30
CA ASP A 3 -65.54 -48.29 -6.87
C ASP A 3 -64.30 -47.44 -6.54
N SER A 4 -64.54 -46.22 -6.06
CA SER A 4 -63.53 -45.37 -5.44
C SER A 4 -63.44 -45.72 -3.97
N GLU A 5 -62.43 -46.50 -3.60
CA GLU A 5 -62.06 -46.66 -2.20
C GLU A 5 -61.29 -45.43 -1.71
N MET A 6 -61.88 -44.83 -0.68
CA MET A 6 -61.37 -43.77 0.17
C MET A 6 -60.58 -44.44 1.31
N VAL A 7 -59.31 -44.06 1.52
CA VAL A 7 -58.63 -44.27 2.81
C VAL A 7 -57.83 -43.02 3.18
N GLU A 8 -58.05 -42.64 4.43
CA GLU A 8 -57.71 -41.40 5.10
C GLU A 8 -56.21 -41.13 5.26
N ALA A 9 -55.96 -39.83 5.37
CA ALA A 9 -55.03 -39.14 6.28
C ALA A 9 -53.89 -39.95 6.92
N GLU A 10 -52.66 -39.55 6.56
CA GLU A 10 -51.62 -39.34 7.56
C GLU A 10 -50.92 -38.03 7.22
N ALA A 11 -51.22 -37.03 8.05
CA ALA A 11 -50.49 -35.78 8.15
C ALA A 11 -49.12 -36.08 8.78
N SER A 12 -48.17 -36.58 8.00
CA SER A 12 -46.77 -36.63 8.42
C SER A 12 -46.13 -35.24 8.26
N SER A 13 -46.42 -34.41 9.26
CA SER A 13 -45.53 -33.45 9.91
C SER A 13 -44.41 -32.88 9.04
N SER A 14 -44.56 -31.60 8.70
CA SER A 14 -43.46 -30.69 8.43
C SER A 14 -42.45 -30.76 9.59
N GLN A 15 -41.37 -31.51 9.43
CA GLN A 15 -40.19 -31.37 10.29
C GLN A 15 -39.41 -30.13 9.84
N PRO A 16 -39.26 -29.08 10.66
CA PRO A 16 -38.17 -28.14 10.48
C PRO A 16 -36.88 -28.89 10.81
N GLN A 17 -36.07 -29.19 9.80
CA GLN A 17 -34.70 -29.62 10.05
C GLN A 17 -34.00 -28.54 10.88
N PRO A 18 -33.31 -28.88 11.98
CA PRO A 18 -32.62 -27.91 12.81
C PRO A 18 -31.42 -27.35 12.02
N GLN A 19 -31.58 -26.18 11.41
CA GLN A 19 -30.47 -25.33 10.95
C GLN A 19 -29.75 -24.71 12.17
N ALA A 20 -29.22 -25.54 13.07
CA ALA A 20 -28.56 -25.07 14.29
C ALA A 20 -27.03 -24.95 14.16
N SER A 21 -26.41 -25.54 13.13
CA SER A 21 -24.95 -25.66 13.06
C SER A 21 -24.23 -24.44 12.47
N SER A 22 -24.93 -23.55 11.76
CA SER A 22 -24.31 -22.38 11.11
C SER A 22 -24.11 -21.20 12.07
N SER A 23 -24.96 -21.07 13.10
CA SER A 23 -24.92 -19.92 14.01
C SER A 23 -23.65 -19.91 14.87
N GLY A 24 -23.23 -21.07 15.38
CA GLY A 24 -22.00 -21.19 16.19
C GLY A 24 -20.72 -20.96 15.40
N GLN A 25 -20.65 -21.46 14.16
CA GLN A 25 -19.48 -21.27 13.29
C GLN A 25 -19.23 -19.79 12.95
N ASN A 26 -20.31 -19.03 12.71
CA ASN A 26 -20.20 -17.59 12.46
C ASN A 26 -19.72 -16.81 13.70
N GLY A 27 -20.03 -17.27 14.91
CA GLY A 27 -19.48 -16.72 16.15
C GLY A 27 -17.97 -16.91 16.24
N VAL A 28 -17.51 -18.15 16.06
CA VAL A 28 -16.07 -18.50 16.08
C VAL A 28 -15.28 -17.70 15.03
N VAL A 29 -15.84 -17.55 13.82
CA VAL A 29 -15.22 -16.72 12.76
C VAL A 29 -15.08 -15.27 13.21
N ARG A 30 -16.12 -14.67 13.82
CA ARG A 30 -16.06 -13.29 14.31
C ARG A 30 -15.02 -13.13 15.42
N ASP A 31 -14.92 -14.10 16.32
CA ASP A 31 -13.96 -14.07 17.42
C ASP A 31 -12.53 -14.17 16.91
N LEU A 32 -12.26 -15.09 15.97
CA LEU A 32 -10.94 -15.23 15.34
C LEU A 32 -10.55 -13.97 14.55
N LEU A 33 -11.48 -13.35 13.82
CA LEU A 33 -11.20 -12.11 13.10
C LEU A 33 -10.95 -10.93 14.05
N THR A 34 -11.58 -10.93 15.22
CA THR A 34 -11.36 -9.92 16.27
C THR A 34 -10.00 -10.11 16.93
N LEU A 35 -9.63 -11.36 17.23
CA LEU A 35 -8.29 -11.71 17.69
C LEU A 35 -7.22 -11.32 16.66
N ALA A 36 -7.45 -11.60 15.37
CA ALA A 36 -6.54 -11.22 14.31
C ALA A 36 -6.29 -9.71 14.27
N ARG A 37 -7.35 -8.89 14.41
CA ARG A 37 -7.21 -7.43 14.52
C ARG A 37 -6.35 -7.02 15.71
N GLN A 38 -6.57 -7.63 16.88
CA GLN A 38 -5.77 -7.35 18.07
C GLN A 38 -4.30 -7.76 17.91
N LEU A 39 -4.03 -8.87 17.22
CA LEU A 39 -2.68 -9.34 16.94
C LEU A 39 -1.93 -8.40 15.99
N ILE A 40 -2.62 -7.77 15.03
CA ILE A 40 -2.03 -6.73 14.17
C ILE A 40 -1.61 -5.53 15.01
N THR A 41 -2.48 -5.05 15.92
CA THR A 41 -2.17 -3.94 16.81
C THR A 41 -1.00 -4.25 17.75
N GLN A 42 -0.81 -5.52 18.11
CA GLN A 42 0.31 -6.00 18.92
C GLN A 42 1.60 -6.23 18.11
N GLY A 43 1.63 -5.95 16.81
CA GLY A 43 2.80 -6.18 15.95
C GLY A 43 3.08 -7.65 15.65
N LYS A 44 2.07 -8.54 15.75
CA LYS A 44 2.18 -9.98 15.48
C LYS A 44 1.42 -10.37 14.20
N PRO A 45 1.87 -9.92 13.00
CA PRO A 45 1.14 -10.13 11.76
C PRO A 45 1.05 -11.61 11.36
N SER A 46 2.08 -12.42 11.65
CA SER A 46 2.08 -13.86 11.31
C SER A 46 0.98 -14.63 12.05
N GLN A 47 0.76 -14.32 13.33
CA GLN A 47 -0.31 -14.94 14.13
C GLN A 47 -1.68 -14.43 13.70
N ALA A 48 -1.79 -13.13 13.38
CA ALA A 48 -3.02 -12.56 12.84
C ALA A 48 -3.43 -13.27 11.53
N LEU A 49 -2.47 -13.52 10.64
CA LEU A 49 -2.72 -14.23 9.39
C LEU A 49 -3.19 -15.67 9.65
N GLN A 50 -2.56 -16.38 10.59
CA GLN A 50 -3.02 -17.72 10.98
C GLN A 50 -4.48 -17.70 11.47
N ALA A 51 -4.84 -16.74 12.32
CA ALA A 51 -6.22 -16.59 12.79
C ALA A 51 -7.20 -16.31 11.64
N VAL A 52 -6.83 -15.49 10.64
CA VAL A 52 -7.65 -15.27 9.44
C VAL A 52 -7.79 -16.55 8.61
N VAL A 53 -6.71 -17.30 8.40
CA VAL A 53 -6.74 -18.57 7.64
C VAL A 53 -7.65 -19.59 8.33
N VAL A 54 -7.51 -19.75 9.65
CA VAL A 54 -8.39 -20.66 10.42
C VAL A 54 -9.85 -20.19 10.33
N ALA A 55 -10.12 -18.89 10.45
CA ALA A 55 -11.48 -18.36 10.31
C ALA A 55 -12.07 -18.66 8.92
N MET A 56 -11.32 -18.41 7.84
CA MET A 56 -11.78 -18.69 6.47
C MET A 56 -11.99 -20.19 6.24
N LYS A 57 -11.10 -21.03 6.79
CA LYS A 57 -11.20 -22.48 6.72
C LYS A 57 -12.44 -23.02 7.45
N THR A 58 -12.81 -22.44 8.59
CA THR A 58 -14.06 -22.80 9.30
C THR A 58 -15.32 -22.38 8.54
N LYS A 59 -15.26 -21.35 7.70
CA LYS A 59 -16.41 -20.85 6.95
C LYS A 59 -16.64 -21.61 5.63
N GLY A 60 -15.58 -21.97 4.93
CA GLY A 60 -15.69 -22.53 3.57
C GLY A 60 -14.49 -23.35 3.13
N GLY A 61 -13.71 -23.89 4.08
CA GLY A 61 -12.56 -24.73 3.79
C GLY A 61 -11.39 -24.01 3.12
N ASP A 62 -10.50 -24.79 2.52
CA ASP A 62 -9.26 -24.28 1.92
C ASP A 62 -9.53 -23.46 0.64
N GLU A 63 -10.61 -23.74 -0.08
CA GLU A 63 -11.00 -22.96 -1.26
C GLU A 63 -11.39 -21.52 -0.89
N ALA A 64 -12.12 -21.33 0.21
CA ALA A 64 -12.45 -20.00 0.72
C ALA A 64 -11.20 -19.22 1.15
N VAL A 65 -10.20 -19.90 1.72
CA VAL A 65 -8.89 -19.30 2.04
C VAL A 65 -8.20 -18.83 0.77
N PHE A 66 -8.10 -19.71 -0.24
CA PHE A 66 -7.42 -19.38 -1.49
C PHE A 66 -8.10 -18.23 -2.23
N HIS A 67 -9.42 -18.27 -2.36
CA HIS A 67 -10.19 -17.20 -3.00
C HIS A 67 -10.03 -15.86 -2.25
N SER A 68 -10.11 -15.88 -0.92
CA SER A 68 -9.94 -14.67 -0.10
C SER A 68 -8.53 -14.09 -0.23
N LEU A 69 -7.49 -14.94 -0.24
CA LEU A 69 -6.10 -14.50 -0.40
C LEU A 69 -5.83 -13.97 -1.81
N HIS A 70 -6.38 -14.63 -2.84
CA HIS A 70 -6.26 -14.15 -4.21
C HIS A 70 -6.86 -12.76 -4.36
N ARG A 71 -8.09 -12.58 -3.88
CA ARG A 71 -8.77 -11.28 -3.90
C ARG A 71 -7.98 -10.21 -3.13
N ALA A 72 -7.46 -10.56 -1.94
CA ALA A 72 -6.63 -9.64 -1.16
C ALA A 72 -5.37 -9.21 -1.93
N ARG A 73 -4.74 -10.14 -2.66
CA ARG A 73 -3.58 -9.85 -3.51
C ARG A 73 -3.91 -8.89 -4.65
N GLU A 74 -5.07 -9.06 -5.28
CA GLU A 74 -5.53 -8.15 -6.34
C GLU A 74 -5.74 -6.73 -5.81
N VAL A 75 -6.44 -6.60 -4.67
CA VAL A 75 -6.63 -5.31 -4.00
C VAL A 75 -5.29 -4.66 -3.65
N TYR A 76 -4.35 -5.43 -3.11
CA TYR A 76 -3.01 -4.93 -2.79
C TYR A 76 -2.29 -4.36 -4.03
N ARG A 77 -2.35 -5.08 -5.16
CA ARG A 77 -1.75 -4.62 -6.42
C ARG A 77 -2.41 -3.35 -6.95
N SER A 78 -3.74 -3.28 -6.92
CA SER A 78 -4.47 -2.08 -7.34
C SER A 78 -4.12 -0.87 -6.48
N ARG A 79 -4.02 -1.03 -5.16
CA ARG A 79 -3.62 0.05 -4.23
C ARG A 79 -2.17 0.48 -4.43
N LEU A 80 -1.27 -0.45 -4.70
CA LEU A 80 0.13 -0.12 -4.99
C LEU A 80 0.25 0.73 -6.26
N GLN A 81 -0.56 0.44 -7.28
CA GLN A 81 -0.59 1.24 -8.51
C GLN A 81 -1.21 2.63 -8.30
N GLU A 82 -2.24 2.75 -7.46
CA GLU A 82 -2.82 4.06 -7.07
C GLU A 82 -1.80 4.94 -6.33
N ASN A 83 -1.02 4.36 -5.41
CA ASN A 83 0.01 5.08 -4.69
C ASN A 83 1.15 5.56 -5.61
N ALA A 84 1.45 4.84 -6.69
CA ALA A 84 2.49 5.26 -7.63
C ALA A 84 2.20 6.63 -8.27
N ALA A 85 0.92 6.96 -8.51
CA ALA A 85 0.55 8.28 -9.02
C ALA A 85 0.78 9.38 -7.97
N VAL A 86 0.51 9.08 -6.69
CA VAL A 86 0.78 10.00 -5.57
C VAL A 86 2.29 10.21 -5.39
N ASP A 87 3.10 9.15 -5.51
CA ASP A 87 4.57 9.22 -5.41
C ASP A 87 5.18 10.03 -6.57
N GLN A 88 4.64 9.89 -7.79
CA GLN A 88 5.04 10.70 -8.94
C GLN A 88 4.72 12.18 -8.72
N LEU A 89 3.54 12.48 -8.18
CA LEU A 89 3.16 13.86 -7.86
C LEU A 89 4.05 14.45 -6.74
N ALA A 90 4.36 13.66 -5.71
CA ALA A 90 5.28 14.08 -4.65
C ALA A 90 6.69 14.37 -5.20
N SER A 91 7.16 13.58 -6.18
CA SER A 91 8.43 13.81 -6.87
C SER A 91 8.43 15.13 -7.64
N LEU A 92 7.35 15.44 -8.38
CA LEU A 92 7.20 16.72 -9.06
C LEU A 92 7.19 17.91 -8.09
N PHE A 93 6.50 17.77 -6.94
CA PHE A 93 6.52 18.81 -5.91
C PHE A 93 7.91 18.98 -5.30
N ALA A 94 8.67 17.90 -5.11
CA ALA A 94 10.05 17.99 -4.67
C ALA A 94 10.92 18.72 -5.69
N GLU A 95 10.75 18.46 -6.99
CA GLU A 95 11.46 19.18 -8.06
C GLU A 95 11.11 20.69 -8.07
N CYS A 96 9.83 21.05 -7.92
CA CYS A 96 9.43 22.46 -7.80
C CYS A 96 10.06 23.13 -6.58
N ALA A 97 10.02 22.47 -5.41
CA ALA A 97 10.61 23.02 -4.19
C ALA A 97 12.14 23.22 -4.31
N ILE A 98 12.83 22.31 -5.01
CA ILE A 98 14.26 22.46 -5.30
C ILE A 98 14.50 23.67 -6.22
N ALA A 99 13.74 23.81 -7.31
CA ALA A 99 13.87 24.92 -8.25
C ALA A 99 13.54 26.29 -7.63
N GLU A 100 12.58 26.35 -6.69
CA GLU A 100 12.24 27.58 -5.95
C GLU A 100 13.30 27.95 -4.89
N ALA A 101 13.96 26.94 -4.30
CA ALA A 101 15.01 27.13 -3.32
C ALA A 101 16.37 27.42 -3.96
N GLU A 102 16.52 27.24 -5.28
CA GLU A 102 17.73 27.61 -6.00
C GLU A 102 17.78 29.15 -6.10
N PRO A 103 18.73 29.83 -5.42
CA PRO A 103 18.84 31.27 -5.52
C PRO A 103 19.17 31.60 -6.98
N VAL A 104 18.34 32.44 -7.60
CA VAL A 104 18.66 33.04 -8.90
C VAL A 104 19.96 33.81 -8.73
N VAL A 105 21.09 33.20 -9.09
CA VAL A 105 22.34 33.91 -9.30
C VAL A 105 22.10 34.75 -10.56
N ILE A 106 21.61 35.98 -10.36
CA ILE A 106 21.60 37.00 -11.39
C ILE A 106 23.07 37.35 -11.62
N GLU A 107 23.74 36.61 -12.49
CA GLU A 107 24.99 37.09 -13.08
C GLU A 107 24.61 38.30 -13.96
N PRO A 108 25.13 39.51 -13.67
CA PRO A 108 24.79 40.69 -14.45
C PRO A 108 25.21 40.48 -15.90
N PRO A 109 24.39 40.90 -16.89
CA PRO A 109 24.75 40.71 -18.29
C PRO A 109 26.02 41.51 -18.58
N ALA A 110 27.11 40.81 -18.90
CA ALA A 110 28.33 41.39 -19.46
C ALA A 110 28.01 41.90 -20.87
N ASN A 111 27.33 43.04 -20.91
CA ASN A 111 27.01 43.72 -22.12
C ASN A 111 28.16 44.70 -22.42
N ASN A 112 28.43 44.80 -23.72
CA ASN A 112 29.13 45.86 -24.43
C ASN A 112 30.67 45.98 -24.46
N ILE A 113 31.16 45.65 -25.67
CA ILE A 113 31.98 46.51 -26.57
C ILE A 113 33.50 46.26 -26.57
N THR A 114 33.90 45.47 -27.58
CA THR A 114 35.00 45.71 -28.53
C THR A 114 35.94 46.88 -28.24
N THR A 115 37.17 46.56 -27.85
CA THR A 115 38.38 47.27 -28.31
C THR A 115 39.51 46.25 -28.50
N PRO A 116 40.06 46.06 -29.71
CA PRO A 116 41.19 45.16 -29.95
C PRO A 116 42.53 45.89 -29.75
N SER A 117 43.59 45.10 -29.55
CA SER A 117 45.02 45.46 -29.59
C SER A 117 45.66 45.83 -28.24
N ILE A 118 46.42 44.90 -27.65
CA ILE A 118 47.87 44.74 -27.85
C ILE A 118 48.28 43.35 -27.31
N SER A 119 49.14 42.67 -28.06
CA SER A 119 49.61 41.29 -27.88
C SER A 119 50.85 41.22 -26.94
N PRO A 120 51.53 40.08 -26.79
CA PRO A 120 51.57 39.24 -25.60
C PRO A 120 52.92 39.34 -24.84
N GLU A 121 53.00 38.89 -23.59
CA GLU A 121 54.11 38.02 -23.13
C GLU A 121 53.81 37.40 -21.76
N PRO A 122 54.36 36.20 -21.49
CA PRO A 122 53.96 35.32 -20.40
C PRO A 122 54.99 35.37 -19.26
N ASP A 123 54.58 35.51 -17.99
CA ASP A 123 55.32 34.81 -16.95
C ASP A 123 54.54 34.60 -15.66
N ALA A 124 54.83 33.43 -15.08
CA ALA A 124 54.77 33.05 -13.69
C ALA A 124 53.74 33.77 -12.79
N HIS A 125 52.74 33.04 -12.33
CA HIS A 125 52.64 32.63 -10.92
C HIS A 125 51.34 31.86 -10.72
N GLY A 126 51.40 30.55 -10.98
CA GLY A 126 50.42 29.62 -10.43
C GLY A 126 50.53 29.61 -8.91
N THR A 127 49.65 30.33 -8.22
CA THR A 127 49.43 30.15 -6.78
C THR A 127 47.95 29.95 -6.52
N SER A 128 47.65 28.68 -6.30
CA SER A 128 46.43 28.06 -5.80
C SER A 128 45.65 28.89 -4.77
N ILE A 129 44.37 29.17 -5.04
CA ILE A 129 43.41 29.81 -4.12
C ILE A 129 42.62 28.73 -3.34
N LEU A 130 43.32 27.78 -2.71
CA LEU A 130 42.69 26.70 -1.91
C LEU A 130 43.43 26.43 -0.59
N ALA A 131 43.82 27.49 0.12
CA ALA A 131 44.29 27.35 1.50
C ALA A 131 43.89 28.56 2.36
N GLU A 132 42.59 28.81 2.49
CA GLU A 132 42.08 29.64 3.58
C GLU A 132 42.04 28.77 4.85
N SER A 133 42.99 29.05 5.74
CA SER A 133 43.26 28.31 6.96
C SER A 133 42.08 28.32 7.93
N GLY A 134 41.70 27.13 8.38
CA GLY A 134 40.77 26.94 9.48
C GLY A 134 41.42 27.17 10.85
N ARG A 135 40.66 27.90 11.67
CA ARG A 135 40.49 27.73 13.14
C ARG A 135 41.48 28.46 14.06
N CYS A 136 40.94 29.54 14.63
CA CYS A 136 41.33 30.15 15.89
C CYS A 136 41.32 29.12 17.03
N LYS A 137 42.40 29.06 17.82
CA LYS A 137 42.40 28.93 19.29
C LYS A 137 43.79 29.22 19.84
#